data_AF-A0A923X9S0-F1
#
_entry.id   AF-A0A923X9S0-F1
#
_cell.length_a   1.000
_cell.length_b   1.000
_cell.length_c   1.000
_cell.angle_alpha   90.00
_cell.angle_beta   90.00
_cell.angle_gamma   90.00
#
_symmetry.space_group_name_H-M   'P 1'
#
loop_
_entity.id
_entity.type
_entity.pdbx_description
1 polymer ?
#
loop_
_entity_poly.entity_id
_entity_poly.type
_entity_poly.pdbx_seq_one_letter_code
_entity_poly.pdbx_strand_id
1 'polypeptide(L)'
;MHELTFQNHFNFGRNPEDESEFLVSFGPLQRPCRTPMMESVSAAQSIYNQNPNKKLNLLLSGGIDSECMAQAFIAAKVPFQATFMRFKNNMNAFDIQTNIDFCQRNNIKYSFVDLDIIEFLESGEYLKVSNKYECQSPQLAAHLWLLDQVEGIPILGGNPMAPIWKKDHWFFIGAPGELHSTYFKYFLENNRLGVPFFFLYTPELIASFFSLPIMKSCLQKEVNSESDYTYEHKCQSYIQGGFNVQPRHDKFTGFELVRKHYDEREGTQHGIAFNRLFREPLEKLFPFPESYKQLVPQNYFSGSPE
;
A
#
# COMPACT_ATOMS: atom_id res chain seq x y z
N MET A 1 -16.94 -15.15 -5.52
CA MET A 1 -15.77 -14.52 -4.88
C MET A 1 -15.47 -13.24 -5.66
N HIS A 2 -15.26 -12.11 -4.99
CA HIS A 2 -14.92 -10.86 -5.68
C HIS A 2 -13.50 -10.93 -6.25
N GLU A 3 -13.29 -10.33 -7.42
CA GLU A 3 -11.96 -10.14 -7.99
C GLU A 3 -11.31 -8.91 -7.32
N LEU A 4 -10.34 -9.15 -6.44
CA LEU A 4 -9.59 -8.08 -5.74
C LEU A 4 -8.34 -7.65 -6.51
N THR A 5 -7.86 -8.54 -7.38
CA THR A 5 -6.91 -8.27 -8.45
C THR A 5 -7.47 -8.85 -9.74
N PHE A 6 -6.98 -8.40 -10.89
CA PHE A 6 -7.44 -8.91 -12.19
C PHE A 6 -7.31 -10.43 -12.25
N GLN A 7 -8.44 -11.13 -12.44
CA GLN A 7 -8.51 -12.59 -12.45
C GLN A 7 -7.97 -13.25 -11.17
N ASN A 8 -7.91 -12.52 -10.05
CA ASN A 8 -7.32 -12.97 -8.79
C ASN A 8 -5.91 -13.58 -8.96
N HIS A 9 -5.08 -12.94 -9.79
CA HIS A 9 -3.71 -13.42 -10.05
C HIS A 9 -2.82 -13.41 -8.79
N PHE A 10 -3.10 -12.53 -7.83
CA PHE A 10 -2.38 -12.48 -6.57
C PHE A 10 -3.08 -13.33 -5.51
N ASN A 11 -2.36 -14.29 -4.94
CA ASN A 11 -2.82 -15.12 -3.84
C ASN A 11 -1.91 -14.94 -2.63
N PHE A 12 -2.49 -15.06 -1.44
CA PHE A 12 -1.79 -14.90 -0.16
C PHE A 12 -2.43 -15.78 0.90
N GLY A 13 -1.66 -16.18 1.90
CA GLY A 13 -2.17 -16.90 3.06
C GLY A 13 -1.08 -17.59 3.85
N ARG A 14 -1.42 -18.03 5.06
CA ARG A 14 -0.58 -18.97 5.81
C ARG A 14 -0.64 -20.34 5.14
N ASN A 15 0.48 -21.07 5.18
CA ASN A 15 0.52 -22.44 4.72
C ASN A 15 -0.39 -23.30 5.64
N PRO A 16 -1.40 -24.01 5.11
CA PRO A 16 -2.29 -24.84 5.93
C PRO A 16 -1.58 -25.97 6.69
N GLU A 17 -0.41 -26.40 6.22
CA GLU A 17 0.41 -27.44 6.86
C GLU A 17 1.41 -26.86 7.87
N ASP A 18 1.71 -25.56 7.80
CA ASP A 18 2.63 -24.85 8.67
C ASP A 18 2.22 -23.38 8.82
N GLU A 19 1.43 -23.06 9.84
CA GLU A 19 0.94 -21.70 10.07
C GLU A 19 2.06 -20.70 10.39
N SER A 20 3.30 -21.15 10.68
CA SER A 20 4.45 -20.27 10.85
C SER A 20 4.96 -19.70 9.52
N GLU A 21 4.54 -20.29 8.40
CA GLU A 21 4.91 -19.89 7.05
C GLU A 21 3.79 -19.07 6.39
N PHE A 22 4.14 -17.92 5.85
CA PHE A 22 3.25 -17.13 5.01
C PHE A 22 3.70 -17.14 3.55
N LEU A 23 2.77 -17.49 2.67
CA LEU A 23 2.99 -17.63 1.23
C LEU A 23 2.28 -16.51 0.47
N VAL A 24 2.95 -15.99 -0.56
CA VAL A 24 2.31 -15.20 -1.62
C VAL A 24 2.69 -15.78 -2.98
N SER A 25 1.76 -15.70 -3.94
CA SER A 25 2.00 -16.10 -5.33
C SER A 25 1.37 -15.15 -6.34
N PHE A 26 1.97 -15.09 -7.53
CA PHE A 26 1.54 -14.23 -8.62
C PHE A 26 1.19 -15.05 -9.87
N GLY A 27 0.20 -14.62 -10.63
CA GLY A 27 -0.13 -15.20 -11.93
C GLY A 27 0.88 -14.77 -13.01
N PRO A 28 1.08 -15.58 -14.06
CA PRO A 28 2.05 -15.28 -15.11
C PRO A 28 1.64 -14.09 -15.98
N LEU A 29 2.62 -13.43 -16.60
CA LEU A 29 2.34 -12.44 -17.65
C LEU A 29 1.58 -13.08 -18.80
N GLN A 30 0.52 -12.41 -19.27
CA GLN A 30 -0.26 -12.84 -20.43
C GLN A 30 0.26 -12.22 -21.74
N ARG A 31 1.06 -11.16 -21.61
CA ARG A 31 1.67 -10.44 -22.73
C ARG A 31 2.93 -9.69 -22.27
N PRO A 32 3.76 -9.19 -23.21
CA PRO A 32 4.84 -8.26 -22.87
C PRO A 32 4.33 -7.03 -22.12
N CYS A 33 5.10 -6.60 -21.13
CA CYS A 33 4.82 -5.37 -20.38
C CYS A 33 5.15 -4.13 -21.22
N ARG A 34 4.33 -3.09 -21.09
CA ARG A 34 4.66 -1.72 -21.51
C ARG A 34 5.28 -0.98 -20.32
N THR A 35 5.43 0.35 -20.43
CA THR A 35 5.92 1.16 -19.30
C THR A 35 4.96 1.09 -18.10
N PRO A 36 5.47 1.27 -16.88
CA PRO A 36 4.63 1.34 -15.67
C PRO A 36 3.44 2.28 -15.77
N MET A 37 3.61 3.48 -16.35
CA MET A 37 2.51 4.41 -16.54
C MET A 37 1.45 3.87 -17.51
N MET A 38 1.84 3.25 -18.63
CA MET A 38 0.89 2.68 -19.59
C MET A 38 0.12 1.49 -19.00
N GLU A 39 0.79 0.64 -18.23
CA GLU A 39 0.13 -0.46 -17.52
C GLU A 39 -0.80 0.05 -16.42
N SER A 40 -0.41 1.11 -15.70
CA SER A 40 -1.25 1.72 -14.68
C SER A 40 -2.52 2.35 -15.29
N VAL A 41 -2.38 3.04 -16.43
CA VAL A 41 -3.54 3.56 -17.18
C VAL A 41 -4.49 2.44 -17.58
N SER A 42 -3.95 1.30 -18.03
CA SER A 42 -4.76 0.15 -18.44
C SER A 42 -5.44 -0.54 -17.26
N ALA A 43 -4.76 -0.62 -16.11
CA ALA A 43 -5.34 -1.09 -14.87
C ALA A 43 -6.51 -0.19 -14.42
N ALA A 44 -6.32 1.13 -14.43
CA ALA A 44 -7.37 2.10 -14.09
C ALA A 44 -8.60 1.96 -15.01
N GLN A 45 -8.39 1.83 -16.33
CA GLN A 45 -9.47 1.58 -17.29
C GLN A 45 -10.18 0.25 -17.04
N SER A 46 -9.42 -0.82 -16.75
CA SER A 46 -9.95 -2.14 -16.45
C SER A 46 -10.83 -2.13 -15.20
N ILE A 47 -10.35 -1.51 -14.10
CA ILE A 47 -11.12 -1.34 -12.86
C ILE A 47 -12.44 -0.61 -13.13
N TYR A 48 -12.40 0.47 -13.91
CA TYR A 48 -13.60 1.23 -14.27
C TYR A 48 -14.59 0.41 -15.11
N ASN A 49 -14.11 -0.24 -16.16
CA ASN A 49 -14.94 -0.99 -17.10
C ASN A 49 -15.60 -2.22 -16.46
N GLN A 50 -14.93 -2.87 -15.51
CA GLN A 50 -15.49 -4.00 -14.76
C GLN A 50 -16.55 -3.58 -13.74
N ASN A 51 -16.63 -2.29 -13.43
CA ASN A 51 -17.51 -1.75 -12.40
C ASN A 51 -18.41 -0.64 -12.95
N PRO A 52 -19.21 -0.91 -14.01
CA PRO A 52 -20.06 0.09 -14.61
C PRO A 52 -21.04 0.64 -13.57
N ASN A 53 -21.26 1.97 -13.61
CA ASN A 53 -22.15 2.71 -12.71
C ASN A 53 -21.72 2.76 -11.23
N LYS A 54 -20.52 2.28 -10.86
CA LYS A 54 -19.99 2.42 -9.50
C LYS A 54 -19.03 3.60 -9.43
N LYS A 55 -19.15 4.40 -8.36
CA LYS A 55 -18.20 5.47 -8.08
C LYS A 55 -16.88 4.86 -7.64
N LEU A 56 -15.78 5.27 -8.26
CA LEU A 56 -14.44 4.94 -7.82
C LEU A 56 -13.97 5.99 -6.81
N ASN A 57 -13.41 5.53 -5.69
CA ASN A 57 -12.92 6.39 -4.62
C ASN A 57 -11.45 6.07 -4.33
N LEU A 58 -10.56 6.99 -4.68
CA LEU A 58 -9.12 6.83 -4.50
C LEU A 58 -8.74 7.32 -3.11
N LEU A 59 -8.17 6.43 -2.30
CA LEU A 59 -7.74 6.76 -0.95
C LEU A 59 -6.31 7.29 -1.01
N LEU A 60 -6.16 8.61 -0.93
CA LEU A 60 -4.85 9.25 -1.00
C LEU A 60 -4.27 9.36 0.41
N SER A 61 -3.11 8.72 0.62
CA SER A 61 -2.48 8.61 1.93
C SER A 61 -1.63 9.81 2.30
N GLY A 62 -1.53 10.79 1.40
CA GLY A 62 -0.47 11.77 1.44
C GLY A 62 0.68 11.32 0.56
N GLY A 63 1.11 10.05 0.54
CA GLY A 63 2.35 9.58 -0.10
C GLY A 63 2.38 9.52 -1.64
N ILE A 64 3.60 9.48 -2.22
CA ILE A 64 3.85 9.44 -3.68
C ILE A 64 3.19 8.26 -4.40
N ASP A 65 3.01 7.13 -3.70
CA ASP A 65 2.37 5.95 -4.31
C ASP A 65 0.92 6.25 -4.68
N SER A 66 0.18 6.81 -3.73
CA SER A 66 -1.22 7.16 -3.95
C SER A 66 -1.39 8.29 -4.97
N GLU A 67 -0.43 9.22 -5.03
CA GLU A 67 -0.38 10.24 -6.09
C GLU A 67 -0.13 9.63 -7.48
N CYS A 68 0.81 8.68 -7.59
CA CYS A 68 1.09 7.99 -8.86
C CYS A 68 -0.10 7.14 -9.32
N MET A 69 -0.79 6.49 -8.38
CA MET A 69 -2.09 5.86 -8.66
C MET A 69 -3.06 6.90 -9.24
N ALA A 70 -3.27 8.05 -8.58
CA ALA A 70 -4.17 9.07 -9.07
C ALA A 70 -3.78 9.62 -10.46
N GLN A 71 -2.48 9.79 -10.73
CA GLN A 71 -1.99 10.16 -12.07
C GLN A 71 -2.40 9.15 -13.14
N ALA A 72 -2.38 7.84 -12.83
CA ALA A 72 -2.85 6.81 -13.75
C ALA A 72 -4.34 6.95 -14.08
N PHE A 73 -5.19 7.25 -13.08
CA PHE A 73 -6.62 7.49 -13.28
C PHE A 73 -6.89 8.77 -14.08
N ILE A 74 -6.13 9.85 -13.83
CA ILE A 74 -6.18 11.09 -14.62
C ILE A 74 -5.86 10.79 -16.08
N ALA A 75 -4.73 10.12 -16.34
CA ALA A 75 -4.27 9.82 -17.69
C ALA A 75 -5.21 8.84 -18.41
N ALA A 76 -5.84 7.92 -17.67
CA ALA A 76 -6.88 7.03 -18.16
C ALA A 76 -8.20 7.76 -18.50
N LYS A 77 -8.36 9.03 -18.10
CA LYS A 77 -9.60 9.80 -18.20
C LYS A 77 -10.79 9.10 -17.53
N VAL A 78 -10.52 8.40 -16.44
CA VAL A 78 -11.54 7.70 -15.64
C VAL A 78 -12.06 8.67 -14.59
N PRO A 79 -13.39 8.84 -14.43
CA PRO A 79 -13.94 9.69 -13.38
C PRO A 79 -13.78 9.04 -12.01
N PHE A 80 -13.31 9.81 -11.03
CA PHE A 80 -13.17 9.38 -9.65
C PHE A 80 -13.33 10.54 -8.67
N GLN A 81 -13.48 10.19 -7.39
CA GLN A 81 -13.32 11.09 -6.25
C GLN A 81 -12.13 10.64 -5.41
N ALA A 82 -11.43 11.59 -4.78
CA ALA A 82 -10.40 11.27 -3.79
C ALA A 82 -10.97 11.38 -2.37
N THR A 83 -10.53 10.51 -1.46
CA THR A 83 -10.85 10.62 -0.02
C THR A 83 -9.59 10.58 0.81
N PHE A 84 -9.54 11.45 1.81
CA PHE A 84 -8.44 11.54 2.78
C PHE A 84 -8.96 11.22 4.17
N MET A 85 -8.23 10.41 4.91
CA MET A 85 -8.44 10.29 6.35
C MET A 85 -7.72 11.44 7.05
N ARG A 86 -8.48 12.33 7.68
CA ARG A 86 -7.94 13.47 8.41
C ARG A 86 -8.05 13.20 9.90
N PHE A 87 -6.93 13.27 10.60
CA PHE A 87 -6.93 13.19 12.05
C PHE A 87 -7.36 14.51 12.65
N LYS A 88 -8.25 14.47 13.64
CA LYS A 88 -8.61 15.65 14.43
C LYS A 88 -7.36 16.28 15.05
N ASN A 89 -7.48 17.55 15.42
CA ASN A 89 -6.39 18.35 15.99
C ASN A 89 -5.15 18.42 15.09
N ASN A 90 -5.35 18.29 13.77
CA ASN A 90 -4.31 18.42 12.75
C ASN A 90 -3.15 17.43 12.91
N MET A 91 -3.39 16.25 13.50
CA MET A 91 -2.33 15.28 13.79
C MET A 91 -1.64 14.69 12.54
N ASN A 92 -2.26 14.79 11.36
CA ASN A 92 -1.66 14.42 10.08
C ASN A 92 -1.74 15.57 9.05
N ALA A 93 -1.68 16.83 9.51
CA ALA A 93 -1.88 17.98 8.62
C ALA A 93 -0.89 18.06 7.45
N PHE A 94 0.33 17.53 7.60
CA PHE A 94 1.31 17.48 6.52
C PHE A 94 0.82 16.65 5.32
N ASP A 95 0.33 15.43 5.58
CA ASP A 95 -0.21 14.55 4.55
C ASP A 95 -1.48 15.13 3.92
N ILE A 96 -2.33 15.75 4.74
CA ILE A 96 -3.55 16.40 4.29
C ILE A 96 -3.25 17.57 3.36
N GLN A 97 -2.31 18.45 3.71
CA GLN A 97 -1.94 19.57 2.86
C GLN A 97 -1.38 19.08 1.52
N THR A 98 -0.53 18.05 1.55
CA THR A 98 0.04 17.45 0.35
C THR A 98 -1.04 16.92 -0.59
N ASN A 99 -2.02 16.19 -0.04
CA ASN A 99 -3.17 15.69 -0.80
C ASN A 99 -4.01 16.82 -1.39
N ILE A 100 -4.29 17.88 -0.62
CA ILE A 100 -5.04 19.05 -1.09
C ILE A 100 -4.31 19.72 -2.25
N ASP A 101 -3.02 19.98 -2.11
CA ASP A 101 -2.20 20.63 -3.14
C ASP A 101 -2.14 19.79 -4.41
N PHE A 102 -2.02 18.47 -4.28
CA PHE A 102 -2.09 17.54 -5.41
C PHE A 102 -3.46 17.59 -6.11
N CYS A 103 -4.56 17.52 -5.36
CA CYS A 103 -5.90 17.53 -5.93
C CYS A 103 -6.26 18.87 -6.57
N GLN A 104 -5.89 20.00 -5.96
CA GLN A 104 -6.14 21.33 -6.51
C GLN A 104 -5.39 21.52 -7.84
N ARG A 105 -4.11 21.15 -7.92
CA ARG A 105 -3.32 21.24 -9.16
C ARG A 105 -3.88 20.40 -10.30
N ASN A 106 -4.53 19.27 -9.98
CA ASN A 106 -5.07 18.34 -10.96
C ASN A 106 -6.61 18.44 -11.14
N ASN A 107 -7.26 19.45 -10.54
CA ASN A 107 -8.72 19.63 -10.56
C ASN A 107 -9.52 18.37 -10.10
N ILE A 108 -8.99 17.65 -9.11
CA ILE A 108 -9.64 16.47 -8.53
C ILE A 108 -10.59 16.90 -7.42
N LYS A 109 -11.82 16.37 -7.43
CA LYS A 109 -12.75 16.49 -6.30
C LYS A 109 -12.32 15.57 -5.16
N TYR A 110 -12.29 16.10 -3.94
CA TYR A 110 -11.93 15.34 -2.76
C TYR A 110 -12.89 15.54 -1.59
N SER A 111 -12.91 14.57 -0.67
CA SER A 111 -13.63 14.62 0.60
C SER A 111 -12.73 14.18 1.76
N PHE A 112 -13.10 14.59 2.96
CA PHE A 112 -12.46 14.16 4.20
C PHE A 112 -13.33 13.14 4.93
N VAL A 113 -12.69 12.14 5.51
CA VAL A 113 -13.24 11.32 6.59
C VAL A 113 -12.43 11.67 7.84
N ASP A 114 -13.10 12.25 8.83
CA ASP A 114 -12.45 12.69 10.06
C ASP A 114 -12.37 11.55 11.08
N LEU A 115 -11.16 11.26 11.57
CA LEU A 115 -10.91 10.29 12.63
C LEU A 115 -10.33 11.01 13.86
N ASP A 116 -10.93 10.75 15.02
CA ASP A 116 -10.29 11.07 16.29
C ASP A 116 -9.31 9.96 16.64
N ILE A 117 -8.05 10.10 16.20
CA ILE A 117 -7.07 9.01 16.30
C ILE A 117 -6.71 8.67 17.75
N ILE A 118 -6.76 9.64 18.66
CA ILE A 118 -6.49 9.40 20.09
C ILE A 118 -7.65 8.61 20.70
N GLU A 119 -8.89 9.06 20.50
CA GLU A 119 -10.07 8.32 20.99
C GLU A 119 -10.16 6.92 20.37
N PHE A 120 -9.84 6.77 19.08
CA PHE A 120 -9.82 5.47 18.39
C PHE A 120 -8.85 4.47 19.05
N LEU A 121 -7.70 4.96 19.50
CA LEU A 121 -6.69 4.15 20.19
C LEU A 121 -7.09 3.90 21.66
N GLU A 122 -7.51 4.93 22.39
CA GLU A 122 -7.77 4.85 23.84
C GLU A 122 -9.07 4.13 24.19
N SER A 123 -10.10 4.23 23.33
CA SER A 123 -11.37 3.52 23.51
C SER A 123 -11.27 2.01 23.22
N GLY A 124 -10.17 1.56 22.62
CA GLY A 124 -10.00 0.18 22.15
C GLY A 124 -10.75 -0.13 20.85
N GLU A 125 -11.30 0.86 20.14
CA GLU A 125 -11.92 0.65 18.83
C GLU A 125 -10.92 0.05 17.82
N TYR A 126 -9.66 0.50 17.85
CA TYR A 126 -8.61 -0.09 17.03
C TYR A 126 -8.42 -1.60 17.29
N LEU A 127 -8.58 -2.07 18.54
CA LEU A 127 -8.50 -3.49 18.88
C LEU A 127 -9.64 -4.28 18.26
N LYS A 128 -10.86 -3.72 18.21
CA LYS A 128 -12.00 -4.39 17.57
C LYS A 128 -11.75 -4.60 16.08
N VAL A 129 -11.27 -3.56 15.39
CA VAL A 129 -10.90 -3.63 13.98
C VAL A 129 -9.76 -4.62 13.78
N SER A 130 -8.72 -4.56 14.61
CA SER A 130 -7.59 -5.48 14.54
C SER A 130 -7.97 -6.93 14.78
N ASN A 131 -8.86 -7.20 15.75
CA ASN A 131 -9.33 -8.56 16.02
C ASN A 131 -10.14 -9.14 14.87
N LYS A 132 -10.95 -8.31 14.19
CA LYS A 132 -11.77 -8.78 13.08
C LYS A 132 -10.91 -9.25 11.89
N TYR A 133 -9.84 -8.53 11.58
CA TYR A 133 -9.03 -8.76 10.37
C TYR A 133 -7.61 -9.27 10.64
N GLU A 134 -7.35 -9.72 11.86
CA GLU A 134 -6.03 -10.16 12.36
C GLU A 134 -4.93 -9.13 12.05
N CYS A 135 -5.25 -7.85 12.28
CA CYS A 135 -4.37 -6.74 11.92
C CYS A 135 -3.35 -6.46 13.02
N GLN A 136 -2.07 -6.66 12.68
CA GLN A 136 -0.91 -6.47 13.54
C GLN A 136 -0.51 -5.00 13.77
N SER A 137 -1.13 -4.05 13.07
CA SER A 137 -0.70 -2.65 13.08
C SER A 137 -1.85 -1.71 13.45
N PRO A 138 -1.68 -0.86 14.49
CA PRO A 138 -2.68 0.14 14.82
C PRO A 138 -2.83 1.19 13.70
N GLN A 139 -1.78 1.43 12.91
CA GLN A 139 -1.86 2.30 11.74
C GLN A 139 -2.74 1.70 10.64
N LEU A 140 -2.56 0.42 10.33
CA LEU A 140 -3.39 -0.26 9.34
C LEU A 140 -4.82 -0.42 9.84
N ALA A 141 -5.04 -0.63 11.14
CA ALA A 141 -6.37 -0.64 11.74
C ALA A 141 -7.15 0.66 11.46
N ALA A 142 -6.49 1.83 11.51
CA ALA A 142 -7.12 3.10 11.13
C ALA A 142 -7.52 3.13 9.64
N HIS A 143 -6.73 2.53 8.75
CA HIS A 143 -7.08 2.42 7.34
C HIS A 143 -8.24 1.44 7.10
N LEU A 144 -8.28 0.33 7.84
CA LEU A 144 -9.41 -0.62 7.76
C LEU A 144 -10.71 0.05 8.26
N TRP A 145 -10.63 0.83 9.34
CA TRP A 145 -11.74 1.65 9.82
C TRP A 145 -12.20 2.67 8.75
N LEU A 146 -11.26 3.32 8.06
CA LEU A 146 -11.57 4.25 6.96
C LEU A 146 -12.36 3.56 5.84
N LEU A 147 -12.03 2.31 5.50
CA LEU A 147 -12.74 1.59 4.44
C LEU A 147 -14.23 1.51 4.74
N ASP A 148 -14.64 1.30 5.99
CA ASP A 148 -16.05 1.28 6.40
C ASP A 148 -16.76 2.63 6.21
N GLN A 149 -16.03 3.74 6.19
CA GLN A 149 -16.59 5.10 6.04
C GLN A 149 -16.72 5.55 4.58
N VAL A 150 -16.14 4.81 3.64
CA VAL A 150 -16.05 5.21 2.24
C VAL A 150 -17.18 4.57 1.43
N GLU A 151 -17.86 5.34 0.59
CA GLU A 151 -18.81 4.80 -0.39
C GLU A 151 -18.13 4.42 -1.71
N GLY A 152 -18.79 3.54 -2.49
CA GLY A 152 -18.32 3.11 -3.79
C GLY A 152 -17.21 2.07 -3.72
N ILE A 153 -16.30 2.09 -4.69
CA ILE A 153 -15.16 1.17 -4.77
C ILE A 153 -13.93 1.90 -4.22
N PRO A 154 -13.49 1.59 -2.99
CA PRO A 154 -12.26 2.13 -2.46
C PRO A 154 -11.06 1.50 -3.18
N ILE A 155 -10.10 2.33 -3.54
CA ILE A 155 -8.86 1.96 -4.23
C ILE A 155 -7.70 2.52 -3.42
N LEU A 156 -6.83 1.63 -2.93
CA LEU A 156 -5.60 2.02 -2.26
C LEU A 156 -4.43 1.87 -3.23
N GLY A 157 -3.45 2.78 -3.16
CA GLY A 157 -2.29 2.74 -4.05
C GLY A 157 -1.48 1.44 -3.91
N GLY A 158 -1.20 1.04 -2.67
CA GLY A 158 -0.16 0.05 -2.40
C GLY A 158 1.23 0.59 -2.79
N ASN A 159 2.25 -0.25 -2.71
CA ASN A 159 3.58 0.06 -3.26
C ASN A 159 3.80 -0.85 -4.47
N PRO A 160 4.37 -0.38 -5.60
CA PRO A 160 5.01 -1.29 -6.54
C PRO A 160 6.07 -2.11 -5.82
N MET A 161 6.42 -3.27 -6.37
CA MET A 161 7.43 -4.11 -5.75
C MET A 161 8.75 -3.37 -5.72
N ALA A 162 9.26 -3.15 -4.52
CA ALA A 162 10.60 -2.69 -4.26
C ALA A 162 11.44 -3.86 -3.74
N PRO A 163 12.77 -3.85 -3.91
CA PRO A 163 13.63 -4.75 -3.16
C PRO A 163 13.45 -4.45 -1.67
N ILE A 164 13.26 -5.49 -0.84
CA ILE A 164 13.13 -5.35 0.61
C ILE A 164 14.19 -6.21 1.29
N TRP A 165 14.90 -5.62 2.24
CA TRP A 165 15.77 -6.33 3.16
C TRP A 165 14.99 -6.74 4.42
N LYS A 166 14.99 -8.02 4.80
CA LYS A 166 14.37 -8.51 6.05
C LYS A 166 15.19 -9.65 6.65
N LYS A 167 15.52 -9.57 7.95
CA LYS A 167 16.20 -10.62 8.73
C LYS A 167 17.44 -11.18 8.02
N ASP A 168 18.33 -10.28 7.59
CA ASP A 168 19.57 -10.61 6.86
C ASP A 168 19.35 -11.36 5.54
N HIS A 169 18.13 -11.34 5.02
CA HIS A 169 17.75 -11.93 3.74
C HIS A 169 17.15 -10.87 2.83
N TRP A 170 17.52 -10.97 1.55
CA TRP A 170 17.00 -10.13 0.51
C TRP A 170 15.74 -10.74 -0.11
N PHE A 171 14.64 -9.99 -0.07
CA PHE A 171 13.47 -10.26 -0.86
C PHE A 171 13.49 -9.31 -2.05
N PHE A 172 13.83 -9.85 -3.23
CA PHE A 172 13.87 -9.02 -4.44
C PHE A 172 12.53 -8.32 -4.73
N ILE A 173 11.47 -8.98 -4.30
CA ILE A 173 10.09 -8.68 -4.63
C ILE A 173 9.40 -8.33 -3.31
N GLY A 174 9.17 -7.04 -3.08
CA GLY A 174 8.46 -6.55 -1.91
C GLY A 174 6.96 -6.79 -1.98
N ALA A 175 6.53 -8.05 -2.00
CA ALA A 175 5.11 -8.41 -2.00
C ALA A 175 4.43 -8.03 -0.67
N PRO A 176 3.12 -7.72 -0.68
CA PRO A 176 2.37 -7.51 0.56
C PRO A 176 2.45 -8.76 1.45
N GLY A 177 3.24 -8.68 2.53
CA GLY A 177 3.26 -9.74 3.53
C GLY A 177 1.98 -9.80 4.35
N GLU A 178 1.95 -10.68 5.35
CA GLU A 178 0.76 -10.88 6.20
C GLU A 178 0.18 -9.56 6.75
N LEU A 179 1.06 -8.71 7.29
CA LEU A 179 0.71 -7.38 7.78
C LEU A 179 -0.17 -6.57 6.82
N HIS A 180 0.20 -6.53 5.53
CA HIS A 180 -0.51 -5.77 4.51
C HIS A 180 -1.65 -6.56 3.86
N SER A 181 -1.64 -7.89 3.97
CA SER A 181 -2.70 -8.75 3.46
C SER A 181 -4.03 -8.55 4.19
N THR A 182 -4.01 -7.89 5.37
CA THR A 182 -5.21 -7.48 6.11
C THR A 182 -6.19 -6.64 5.26
N TYR A 183 -5.71 -5.84 4.30
CA TYR A 183 -6.62 -5.13 3.38
C TYR A 183 -7.40 -6.10 2.51
N PHE A 184 -6.76 -7.15 2.00
CA PHE A 184 -7.44 -8.17 1.22
C PHE A 184 -8.43 -8.95 2.10
N LYS A 185 -8.04 -9.34 3.32
CA LYS A 185 -8.93 -9.98 4.31
C LYS A 185 -10.19 -9.13 4.53
N TYR A 186 -10.04 -7.82 4.72
CA TYR A 186 -11.17 -6.90 4.86
C TYR A 186 -12.17 -7.02 3.70
N PHE A 187 -11.72 -6.96 2.45
CA PHE A 187 -12.65 -7.02 1.31
C PHE A 187 -13.31 -8.41 1.17
N LEU A 188 -12.56 -9.48 1.44
CA LEU A 188 -13.08 -10.85 1.39
C LEU A 188 -14.14 -11.08 2.48
N GLU A 189 -13.83 -10.77 3.74
CA GLU A 189 -14.70 -11.03 4.89
C GLU A 189 -15.98 -10.19 4.87
N ASN A 190 -15.90 -8.95 4.38
CA ASN A 190 -17.08 -8.10 4.27
C ASN A 190 -17.84 -8.30 2.94
N ASN A 191 -17.40 -9.24 2.08
CA ASN A 191 -17.94 -9.43 0.73
C ASN A 191 -18.11 -8.09 -0.02
N ARG A 192 -17.03 -7.30 -0.01
CA ARG A 192 -17.02 -5.92 -0.49
C ARG A 192 -16.07 -5.78 -1.66
N LEU A 193 -16.51 -5.07 -2.70
CA LEU A 193 -15.63 -4.69 -3.80
C LEU A 193 -14.65 -3.60 -3.38
N GLY A 194 -13.42 -3.74 -3.84
CA GLY A 194 -12.35 -2.78 -3.66
C GLY A 194 -11.09 -3.22 -4.36
N VAL A 195 -10.11 -2.33 -4.42
CA VAL A 195 -8.78 -2.61 -4.95
C VAL A 195 -7.78 -2.41 -3.81
N PRO A 196 -7.33 -3.50 -3.15
CA PRO A 196 -6.50 -3.40 -1.96
C PRO A 196 -5.13 -2.77 -2.26
N PHE A 197 -4.56 -3.08 -3.42
CA PHE A 197 -3.26 -2.61 -3.88
C PHE A 197 -3.33 -2.36 -5.40
N PHE A 198 -3.44 -1.10 -5.81
CA PHE A 198 -3.54 -0.72 -7.23
C PHE A 198 -2.32 -1.17 -8.04
N PHE A 199 -1.10 -0.98 -7.56
CA PHE A 199 0.11 -1.42 -8.27
C PHE A 199 0.29 -2.94 -8.34
N LEU A 200 -0.58 -3.70 -7.68
CA LEU A 200 -0.68 -5.16 -7.76
C LEU A 200 -1.86 -5.61 -8.63
N TYR A 201 -2.62 -4.69 -9.24
CA TYR A 201 -3.90 -5.05 -9.85
C TYR A 201 -3.78 -6.04 -11.02
N THR A 202 -2.74 -5.96 -11.85
CA THR A 202 -2.46 -6.94 -12.92
C THR A 202 -1.02 -7.47 -12.84
N PRO A 203 -0.74 -8.67 -13.40
CA PRO A 203 0.62 -9.18 -13.55
C PRO A 203 1.55 -8.22 -14.31
N GLU A 204 1.06 -7.64 -15.41
CA GLU A 204 1.84 -6.75 -16.26
C GLU A 204 2.17 -5.43 -15.56
N LEU A 205 1.24 -4.89 -14.77
CA LEU A 205 1.48 -3.66 -14.03
C LEU A 205 2.62 -3.85 -13.05
N ILE A 206 2.56 -4.89 -12.24
CA ILE A 206 3.58 -5.10 -11.23
C ILE A 206 4.95 -5.44 -11.85
N ALA A 207 4.96 -6.28 -12.89
CA ALA A 207 6.19 -6.68 -13.56
C ALA A 207 6.83 -5.55 -14.39
N SER A 208 6.04 -4.59 -14.89
CA SER A 208 6.57 -3.46 -15.66
C SER A 208 7.63 -2.66 -14.90
N PHE A 209 7.54 -2.59 -13.56
CA PHE A 209 8.54 -1.91 -12.74
C PHE A 209 9.88 -2.64 -12.72
N PHE A 210 9.93 -3.97 -12.85
CA PHE A 210 11.19 -4.72 -12.90
C PHE A 210 12.00 -4.47 -14.17
N SER A 211 11.34 -4.00 -15.24
CA SER A 211 12.02 -3.66 -16.48
C SER A 211 12.83 -2.36 -16.39
N LEU A 212 12.59 -1.54 -15.37
CA LEU A 212 13.19 -0.22 -15.22
C LEU A 212 14.69 -0.31 -14.91
N PRO A 213 15.53 0.57 -15.49
CA PRO A 213 16.96 0.60 -15.23
C PRO A 213 17.34 0.60 -13.74
N ILE A 214 16.65 1.41 -12.92
CA ILE A 214 16.94 1.47 -11.48
C ILE A 214 16.65 0.14 -10.78
N MET A 215 15.57 -0.54 -11.16
CA MET A 215 15.18 -1.83 -10.59
C MET A 215 16.09 -2.96 -11.07
N LYS A 216 16.51 -2.94 -12.35
CA LYS A 216 17.55 -3.83 -12.89
C LYS A 216 18.90 -3.62 -12.19
N SER A 217 19.25 -2.39 -11.83
CA SER A 217 20.47 -2.15 -11.07
C SER A 217 20.40 -2.72 -9.65
N CYS A 218 19.22 -2.70 -9.02
CA CYS A 218 19.00 -3.37 -7.74
C CYS A 218 19.04 -4.89 -7.88
N LEU A 219 18.62 -5.45 -9.03
CA LEU A 219 18.70 -6.88 -9.33
C LEU A 219 20.14 -7.42 -9.36
N GLN A 220 21.05 -6.60 -9.87
CA GLN A 220 22.42 -6.99 -10.17
C GLN A 220 23.39 -6.72 -9.02
N LYS A 221 22.96 -5.99 -7.98
CA LYS A 221 23.79 -5.69 -6.81
C LYS A 221 23.54 -6.71 -5.71
N GLU A 222 24.62 -7.19 -5.08
CA GLU A 222 24.53 -7.77 -3.74
C GLU A 222 24.12 -6.65 -2.76
N VAL A 223 22.82 -6.54 -2.53
CA VAL A 223 22.26 -5.69 -1.48
C VAL A 223 22.57 -6.36 -0.16
N ASN A 224 23.25 -5.67 0.76
CA ASN A 224 23.67 -6.20 2.05
C ASN A 224 23.01 -5.46 3.22
N SER A 225 22.21 -4.42 2.93
CA SER A 225 21.63 -3.56 3.95
C SER A 225 20.36 -2.84 3.47
N GLU A 226 19.56 -2.35 4.42
CA GLU A 226 18.39 -1.52 4.14
C GLU A 226 18.75 -0.18 3.45
N SER A 227 20.00 0.30 3.59
CA SER A 227 20.47 1.51 2.92
C SER A 227 20.64 1.40 1.40
N ASP A 228 20.60 0.18 0.83
CA ASP A 228 20.85 -0.03 -0.59
C ASP A 228 19.62 0.30 -1.48
N TYR A 229 18.42 0.43 -0.90
CA TYR A 229 17.23 0.96 -1.57
C TYR A 229 16.57 2.06 -0.75
N THR A 230 16.58 3.28 -1.28
CA THR A 230 16.16 4.48 -0.54
C THR A 230 14.85 5.04 -1.09
N TYR A 231 14.26 5.99 -0.36
CA TYR A 231 13.11 6.75 -0.85
C TYR A 231 13.41 7.47 -2.18
N GLU A 232 14.65 7.88 -2.41
CA GLU A 232 15.06 8.47 -3.69
C GLU A 232 15.01 7.44 -4.83
N HIS A 233 15.52 6.23 -4.62
CA HIS A 233 15.43 5.14 -5.60
C HIS A 233 13.97 4.83 -5.96
N LYS A 234 13.07 4.90 -4.97
CA LYS A 234 11.63 4.77 -5.18
C LYS A 234 11.04 5.92 -6.01
N CYS A 235 11.41 7.17 -5.72
CA CYS A 235 11.01 8.30 -6.56
C CYS A 235 11.50 8.12 -8.00
N GLN A 236 12.76 7.71 -8.16
CA GLN A 236 13.37 7.47 -9.47
C GLN A 236 12.67 6.34 -10.24
N SER A 237 12.23 5.25 -9.58
CA SER A 237 11.50 4.18 -10.28
C SER A 237 10.18 4.68 -10.85
N TYR A 238 9.44 5.51 -10.12
CA TYR A 238 8.24 6.15 -10.66
C TYR A 238 8.56 7.15 -11.79
N ILE A 239 9.60 7.97 -11.65
CA ILE A 239 10.01 8.91 -12.71
C ILE A 239 10.38 8.15 -14.00
N GLN A 240 11.21 7.11 -13.89
CA GLN A 240 11.56 6.24 -15.02
C GLN A 240 10.33 5.49 -15.57
N GLY A 241 9.36 5.18 -14.71
CA GLY A 241 8.09 4.57 -15.09
C GLY A 241 7.15 5.49 -15.86
N GLY A 242 7.44 6.79 -15.94
CA GLY A 242 6.65 7.79 -16.65
C GLY A 242 5.70 8.63 -15.77
N PHE A 243 5.88 8.58 -14.45
CA PHE A 243 5.10 9.38 -13.51
C PHE A 243 5.78 10.72 -13.20
N ASN A 244 4.97 11.74 -12.90
CA ASN A 244 5.46 13.02 -12.43
C ASN A 244 5.55 13.02 -10.90
N VAL A 245 6.69 12.61 -10.35
CA VAL A 245 6.92 12.56 -8.90
C VAL A 245 7.65 13.79 -8.43
N GLN A 246 7.16 14.38 -7.34
CA GLN A 246 7.85 15.40 -6.57
C GLN A 246 8.37 14.75 -5.28
N PRO A 247 9.69 14.48 -5.17
CA PRO A 247 10.26 13.91 -3.95
C PRO A 247 10.01 14.82 -2.75
N ARG A 248 9.84 14.20 -1.58
CA ARG A 248 9.65 14.92 -0.32
C ARG A 248 10.85 14.75 0.58
N HIS A 249 11.31 15.87 1.14
CA HIS A 249 12.44 15.88 2.06
C HIS A 249 12.11 15.10 3.35
N ASP A 250 10.89 15.24 3.84
CA ASP A 250 10.42 14.57 5.04
C ASP A 250 9.34 13.55 4.68
N LYS A 251 9.70 12.26 4.76
CA LYS A 251 8.75 11.17 4.57
C LYS A 251 7.96 10.98 5.86
N PHE A 252 6.72 11.46 5.86
CA PHE A 252 5.75 11.22 6.92
C PHE A 252 4.83 10.04 6.59
N THR A 253 4.26 9.45 7.62
CA THR A 253 3.31 8.33 7.60
C THR A 253 1.92 8.74 8.11
N GLY A 254 1.77 10.00 8.52
CA GLY A 254 0.57 10.54 9.17
C GLY A 254 0.46 10.26 10.65
N PHE A 255 1.41 9.49 11.22
CA PHE A 255 1.40 9.09 12.62
C PHE A 255 2.49 9.75 13.46
N GLU A 256 3.28 10.66 12.89
CA GLU A 256 4.41 11.26 13.60
C GLU A 256 3.96 12.09 14.80
N LEU A 257 2.93 12.93 14.65
CA LEU A 257 2.38 13.69 15.78
C LEU A 257 1.63 12.80 16.77
N VAL A 258 1.02 11.70 16.31
CA VAL A 258 0.39 10.71 17.19
C VAL A 258 1.45 10.02 18.06
N ARG A 259 2.55 9.57 17.46
CA ARG A 259 3.68 8.96 18.18
C ARG A 259 4.29 9.94 19.17
N LYS A 260 4.51 11.19 18.74
CA LYS A 260 5.02 12.26 19.59
C LYS A 260 4.10 12.53 20.78
N HIS A 261 2.78 12.57 20.58
CA HIS A 261 1.81 12.77 21.66
C HIS A 261 1.97 11.73 22.79
N TYR A 262 2.09 10.45 22.45
CA TYR A 262 2.28 9.40 23.47
C TYR A 262 3.67 9.41 24.09
N ASP A 263 4.70 9.75 23.31
CA ASP A 263 6.05 9.92 23.85
C ASP A 263 6.12 11.03 24.89
N GLU A 264 5.52 12.20 24.61
CA GLU A 264 5.47 13.32 25.55
C GLU A 264 4.72 12.97 26.83
N ARG A 265 3.61 12.22 26.71
CA ARG A 265 2.83 11.74 27.86
C ARG A 265 3.60 10.76 28.75
N GLU A 266 4.39 9.87 28.16
CA GLU A 266 5.09 8.80 28.88
C GLU A 266 6.56 9.13 29.19
N GLY A 267 7.05 10.29 28.77
CA GLY A 267 8.46 10.69 28.92
C GLY A 267 9.43 9.85 28.07
N THR A 268 9.01 9.41 26.88
CA THR A 268 9.83 8.65 25.94
C THR A 268 10.11 9.44 24.65
N GLN A 269 10.71 8.80 23.64
CA GLN A 269 11.02 9.40 22.34
C GLN A 269 10.96 8.36 21.22
N HIS A 270 10.96 8.83 19.97
CA HIS A 270 11.01 7.98 18.76
C HIS A 270 9.87 6.95 18.66
N GLY A 271 8.71 7.26 19.21
CA GLY A 271 7.49 6.46 19.22
C GLY A 271 7.54 5.21 20.09
N ILE A 272 8.46 5.15 21.06
CA ILE A 272 8.58 4.02 21.99
C ILE A 272 7.26 3.81 22.75
N ALA A 273 6.65 4.89 23.25
CA ALA A 273 5.38 4.79 23.97
C ALA A 273 4.28 4.23 23.07
N PHE A 274 4.13 4.77 21.86
CA PHE A 274 3.14 4.29 20.90
C PHE A 274 3.31 2.79 20.58
N ASN A 275 4.55 2.36 20.34
CA ASN A 275 4.82 0.95 20.03
C ASN A 275 4.45 0.04 21.21
N ARG A 276 4.92 0.37 22.41
CA ARG A 276 4.64 -0.38 23.64
C ARG A 276 3.14 -0.46 23.95
N LEU A 277 2.42 0.65 23.80
CA LEU A 277 1.01 0.75 24.17
C LEU A 277 0.07 0.12 23.15
N PHE A 278 0.36 0.23 21.84
CA PHE A 278 -0.62 -0.12 20.81
C PHE A 278 -0.13 -1.16 19.79
N ARG A 279 1.16 -1.16 19.44
CA ARG A 279 1.71 -2.09 18.43
C ARG A 279 2.10 -3.44 19.03
N GLU A 280 2.97 -3.45 20.04
CA GLU A 280 3.45 -4.69 20.67
C GLU A 280 2.31 -5.58 21.18
N PRO A 281 1.20 -5.06 21.76
CA PRO A 281 0.06 -5.90 22.13
C PRO A 281 -0.59 -6.58 20.92
N LEU A 282 -0.72 -5.88 19.79
CA LEU A 282 -1.25 -6.48 18.56
C LEU A 282 -0.32 -7.51 17.97
N GLU A 283 1.00 -7.27 17.97
CA GLU A 283 2.00 -8.23 17.50
C GLU A 283 2.07 -9.48 18.38
N LYS A 284 1.72 -9.38 19.67
CA LYS A 284 1.56 -10.54 20.56
C LYS A 284 0.29 -11.34 20.29
N LEU A 285 -0.82 -10.64 19.99
CA LEU A 285 -2.09 -11.28 19.65
C LEU A 285 -2.05 -11.95 18.28
N PHE A 286 -1.36 -11.31 17.33
CA PHE A 286 -1.23 -11.76 15.95
C PHE A 286 0.27 -11.85 15.62
N PRO A 287 0.99 -12.90 16.02
CA PRO A 287 2.43 -13.00 15.77
C PRO A 287 2.73 -13.03 14.27
N PHE A 288 3.80 -12.34 13.86
CA PHE A 288 4.33 -12.41 12.49
C PHE A 288 4.74 -13.86 12.13
N PRO A 289 4.67 -14.24 10.85
CA PRO A 289 5.15 -15.54 10.43
C PRO A 289 6.67 -15.62 10.63
N GLU A 290 7.14 -16.82 10.94
CA GLU A 290 8.56 -17.10 11.10
C GLU A 290 9.27 -17.02 9.75
N SER A 291 8.63 -17.55 8.70
CA SER A 291 9.12 -17.61 7.33
C SER A 291 8.17 -16.94 6.33
N TYR A 292 8.74 -16.42 5.24
CA TYR A 292 7.99 -15.77 4.18
C TYR A 292 8.44 -16.31 2.82
N LYS A 293 7.51 -16.89 2.06
CA LYS A 293 7.77 -17.44 0.73
C LYS A 293 7.03 -16.65 -0.34
N GLN A 294 7.72 -16.42 -1.46
CA GLN A 294 7.17 -15.71 -2.61
C GLN A 294 7.36 -16.52 -3.88
N LEU A 295 6.26 -16.79 -4.58
CA LEU A 295 6.27 -17.52 -5.85
C LEU A 295 5.99 -16.55 -6.99
N VAL A 296 7.06 -16.13 -7.67
CA VAL A 296 6.98 -15.18 -8.78
C VAL A 296 7.25 -15.91 -10.09
N PRO A 297 6.38 -15.75 -11.11
CA PRO A 297 6.58 -16.35 -12.42
C PRO A 297 7.92 -15.93 -13.05
N GLN A 298 8.64 -16.90 -13.63
CA GLN A 298 9.94 -16.65 -14.28
C GLN A 298 9.82 -15.62 -15.42
N ASN A 299 8.68 -15.58 -16.11
CA ASN A 299 8.44 -14.63 -17.19
C ASN A 299 8.31 -13.16 -16.75
N TYR A 300 8.32 -12.87 -15.44
CA TYR A 300 8.47 -11.49 -14.93
C TYR A 300 9.88 -10.93 -15.17
N PHE A 301 10.87 -11.80 -15.37
CA PHE A 301 12.28 -11.42 -15.52
C PHE A 301 12.82 -11.66 -16.94
N SER A 302 12.04 -12.27 -17.83
CA SER A 302 12.40 -12.50 -19.23
C SER A 302 12.37 -11.17 -19.99
N GLY A 303 13.51 -10.48 -20.02
CA GLY A 303 13.69 -9.08 -20.44
C GLY A 303 14.91 -8.41 -19.79
N SER A 304 15.58 -9.10 -18.86
CA SER A 304 16.97 -8.81 -18.48
C SER A 304 17.89 -9.09 -19.68
N PRO A 305 18.80 -8.18 -20.05
CA PRO A 305 19.85 -8.52 -21.02
C PRO A 305 20.67 -9.68 -20.45
N GLU A 306 21.00 -10.64 -21.31
CA GLU A 306 22.16 -11.53 -21.09
C GLU A 306 23.44 -10.71 -20.93
#